data_AF-A0AAW5K285-F1
#
_entry.id   AF-A0AAW5K285-F1
#
_cell.length_a   1.000
_cell.length_b   1.000
_cell.length_c   1.000
_cell.angle_alpha   90.00
_cell.angle_beta   90.00
_cell.angle_gamma   90.00
#
_symmetry.space_group_name_H-M   'P 1'
#
loop_
_entity.id
_entity.type
_entity.pdbx_description
1 polymer ?
#
loop_
_entity_poly.entity_id
_entity_poly.type
_entity_poly.pdbx_seq_one_letter_code
_entity_poly.pdbx_strand_id
1 'polypeptide(L)'
;MTKDELLDKLDEAQTNEEIREIGEELLTQDPGSPYGKLAVWETMEYEDAVESLDMLREALDGIRAVVDAKDAPSIIDEDRDALVYCTVMMNLGYSLLADGNAEEAYEVAKEFANFDDEGAFPSRTLLYRCMLDLELYGDILDSLEADPLESVVGEHARAIALLETGAEAGEVRDAINYAISLSPDVPFFIINIWDFPEPDEEIEDELEDVVNDATYLAEPWCKSDKRLAAISAPTFLFGYLTNRLSDEKEMKVLREGYEDAGVSERVEAFKKHIEDLEKENKDPDEIDAEALGETADILEELLGE
;
A
#
# COMPACT_ATOMS: atom_id res chain seq x y z
N MET A 1 31.49 -25.29 -2.01
CA MET A 1 30.79 -25.79 -3.23
C MET A 1 31.08 -24.87 -4.41
N THR A 2 30.60 -25.17 -5.62
CA THR A 2 30.56 -24.14 -6.69
C THR A 2 29.50 -23.08 -6.39
N LYS A 3 29.57 -21.91 -7.06
CA LYS A 3 28.56 -20.85 -6.92
C LYS A 3 27.16 -21.35 -7.28
N ASP A 4 27.02 -22.05 -8.41
CA ASP A 4 25.72 -22.54 -8.89
C ASP A 4 25.10 -23.55 -7.91
N GLU A 5 25.92 -24.47 -7.37
CA GLU A 5 25.47 -25.41 -6.32
C GLU A 5 25.03 -24.71 -5.02
N LEU A 6 25.59 -23.54 -4.69
CA LEU A 6 25.16 -22.76 -3.53
C LEU A 6 23.83 -22.04 -3.82
N LEU A 7 23.67 -21.49 -5.01
CA LEU A 7 22.43 -20.83 -5.40
C LEU A 7 21.27 -21.82 -5.48
N ASP A 8 21.48 -23.01 -6.05
CA ASP A 8 20.45 -24.05 -6.10
C ASP A 8 20.02 -24.49 -4.68
N LYS A 9 20.96 -24.52 -3.72
CA LYS A 9 20.60 -24.78 -2.32
C LYS A 9 19.89 -23.62 -1.64
N LEU A 10 20.24 -22.38 -2.00
CA LEU A 10 19.57 -21.21 -1.46
C LEU A 10 18.09 -21.20 -1.85
N ASP A 11 17.78 -21.55 -3.11
CA ASP A 11 16.41 -21.69 -3.61
C ASP A 11 15.60 -22.80 -2.88
N GLU A 12 16.28 -23.82 -2.34
CA GLU A 12 15.66 -24.95 -1.63
C GLU A 12 15.65 -24.78 -0.09
N ALA A 13 16.31 -23.75 0.44
CA ALA A 13 16.46 -23.56 1.88
C ALA A 13 15.12 -23.28 2.57
N GLN A 14 14.92 -23.86 3.76
CA GLN A 14 13.63 -23.78 4.46
C GLN A 14 13.71 -23.04 5.80
N THR A 15 14.91 -22.65 6.22
CA THR A 15 15.14 -22.01 7.52
C THR A 15 16.10 -20.83 7.40
N ASN A 16 15.91 -19.82 8.26
CA ASN A 16 16.80 -18.66 8.31
C ASN A 16 18.25 -19.05 8.64
N GLU A 17 18.48 -20.12 9.41
CA GLU A 17 19.82 -20.64 9.69
C GLU A 17 20.49 -21.18 8.42
N GLU A 18 19.77 -21.99 7.62
CA GLU A 18 20.28 -22.48 6.32
C GLU A 18 20.54 -21.35 5.32
N ILE A 19 19.59 -20.41 5.19
CA ILE A 19 19.72 -19.24 4.30
C ILE A 19 20.98 -18.45 4.67
N ARG A 20 21.19 -18.19 5.96
CA ARG A 20 22.34 -17.44 6.46
C ARG A 20 23.66 -18.17 6.20
N GLU A 21 23.75 -19.45 6.53
CA GLU A 21 24.97 -20.24 6.32
C GLU A 21 25.37 -20.27 4.84
N ILE A 22 24.40 -20.46 3.94
CA ILE A 22 24.63 -20.45 2.49
C ILE A 22 25.05 -19.06 2.01
N GLY A 23 24.40 -18.00 2.50
CA GLY A 23 24.75 -16.60 2.21
C GLY A 23 26.18 -16.27 2.64
N GLU A 24 26.59 -16.68 3.84
CA GLU A 24 27.96 -16.49 4.35
C GLU A 24 29.00 -17.28 3.53
N GLU A 25 28.68 -18.50 3.05
CA GLU A 25 29.55 -19.25 2.14
C GLU A 25 29.70 -18.54 0.78
N LEU A 26 28.60 -18.01 0.22
CA LEU A 26 28.62 -17.22 -1.01
C LEU A 26 29.53 -15.99 -0.85
N LEU A 27 29.41 -15.25 0.25
CA LEU A 27 30.24 -14.07 0.52
C LEU A 27 31.71 -14.41 0.79
N THR A 28 31.99 -15.60 1.32
CA THR A 28 33.36 -16.08 1.47
C THR A 28 34.02 -16.35 0.12
N GLN A 29 33.26 -16.82 -0.87
CA GLN A 29 33.76 -17.06 -2.23
C GLN A 29 33.83 -15.77 -3.05
N ASP A 30 32.81 -14.92 -2.94
CA ASP A 30 32.69 -13.64 -3.63
C ASP A 30 32.05 -12.61 -2.69
N PRO A 31 32.85 -11.73 -2.04
CA PRO A 31 32.33 -10.68 -1.16
C PRO A 31 31.38 -9.69 -1.86
N GLY A 32 31.41 -9.63 -3.19
CA GLY A 32 30.51 -8.81 -4.00
C GLY A 32 29.23 -9.51 -4.41
N SER A 33 29.01 -10.77 -4.00
CA SER A 33 27.86 -11.57 -4.42
C SER A 33 26.54 -10.92 -3.95
N PRO A 34 25.66 -10.46 -4.86
CA PRO A 34 24.39 -9.87 -4.47
C PRO A 34 23.47 -10.88 -3.76
N TYR A 35 23.47 -12.14 -4.21
CA TYR A 35 22.70 -13.24 -3.60
C TYR A 35 23.14 -13.50 -2.15
N GLY A 36 24.46 -13.46 -1.89
CA GLY A 36 24.99 -13.68 -0.55
C GLY A 36 24.62 -12.54 0.41
N LYS A 37 24.67 -11.30 -0.09
CA LYS A 37 24.30 -10.11 0.69
C LYS A 37 22.81 -10.10 1.03
N LEU A 38 21.95 -10.37 0.04
CA LEU A 38 20.51 -10.45 0.26
C LEU A 38 20.18 -11.54 1.29
N ALA A 39 20.69 -12.77 1.10
CA ALA A 39 20.44 -13.89 1.99
C ALA A 39 20.87 -13.61 3.44
N VAL A 40 22.04 -12.99 3.65
CA VAL A 40 22.49 -12.64 5.00
C VAL A 40 21.60 -11.53 5.59
N TRP A 41 21.26 -10.50 4.82
CA TRP A 41 20.44 -9.39 5.27
C TRP A 41 19.03 -9.83 5.68
N GLU A 42 18.36 -10.69 4.91
CA GLU A 42 17.00 -11.18 5.19
C GLU A 42 16.89 -12.01 6.47
N THR A 43 18.02 -12.51 6.99
CA THR A 43 18.09 -13.29 8.22
C THR A 43 18.49 -12.46 9.45
N MET A 44 18.68 -11.15 9.29
CA MET A 44 18.97 -10.23 10.37
C MET A 44 17.69 -9.88 11.14
N GLU A 45 17.85 -9.56 12.42
CA GLU A 45 16.78 -8.89 13.16
C GLU A 45 16.58 -7.48 12.60
N TYR A 46 15.37 -6.94 12.73
CA TYR A 46 14.98 -5.66 12.13
C TYR A 46 15.94 -4.51 12.43
N GLU A 47 16.38 -4.36 13.69
CA GLU A 47 17.33 -3.30 14.09
C GLU A 47 18.68 -3.43 13.36
N ASP A 48 19.23 -4.65 13.28
CA ASP A 48 20.50 -4.91 12.59
C ASP A 48 20.37 -4.72 11.07
N ALA A 49 19.21 -5.09 10.51
CA ALA A 49 18.91 -4.95 9.08
C ALA A 49 18.89 -3.48 8.64
N VAL A 50 18.23 -2.61 9.43
CA VAL A 50 18.18 -1.16 9.19
C VAL A 50 19.55 -0.51 9.38
N GLU A 51 20.40 -0.97 10.29
CA GLU A 51 21.78 -0.47 10.40
C GLU A 51 22.69 -0.93 9.24
N SER A 52 22.25 -1.91 8.45
CA SER A 52 23.04 -2.59 7.43
C SER A 52 22.63 -2.25 5.99
N LEU A 53 21.96 -1.11 5.73
CA LEU A 53 21.48 -0.75 4.38
C LEU A 53 22.57 -0.66 3.30
N ASP A 54 23.82 -0.37 3.67
CA ASP A 54 24.94 -0.41 2.73
C ASP A 54 25.12 -1.79 2.09
N MET A 55 24.78 -2.87 2.82
CA MET A 55 24.79 -4.22 2.27
C MET A 55 23.79 -4.37 1.13
N LEU A 56 22.58 -3.82 1.27
CA LEU A 56 21.55 -3.83 0.23
C LEU A 56 21.90 -2.89 -0.94
N ARG A 57 22.47 -1.71 -0.68
CA ARG A 57 22.98 -0.81 -1.74
C ARG A 57 24.01 -1.52 -2.62
N GLU A 58 25.00 -2.17 -1.99
CA GLU A 58 26.01 -2.91 -2.73
C GLU A 58 25.45 -4.16 -3.43
N ALA A 59 24.43 -4.81 -2.85
CA ALA A 59 23.72 -5.91 -3.51
C ALA A 59 22.97 -5.40 -4.75
N LEU A 60 22.33 -4.23 -4.65
CA LEU A 60 21.56 -3.61 -5.74
C LEU A 60 22.47 -3.30 -6.92
N ASP A 61 23.62 -2.66 -6.68
CA ASP A 61 24.60 -2.38 -7.72
C ASP A 61 25.14 -3.67 -8.38
N GLY A 62 25.37 -4.71 -7.57
CA GLY A 62 25.83 -6.01 -8.04
C GLY A 62 24.83 -6.72 -8.93
N ILE A 63 23.56 -6.80 -8.51
CA ILE A 63 22.52 -7.50 -9.26
C ILE A 63 22.05 -6.71 -10.48
N ARG A 64 22.00 -5.37 -10.40
CA ARG A 64 21.71 -4.48 -11.55
C ARG A 64 22.66 -4.76 -12.71
N ALA A 65 23.97 -4.88 -12.42
CA ALA A 65 24.96 -5.19 -13.44
C ALA A 65 24.79 -6.59 -14.07
N VAL A 66 24.22 -7.56 -13.34
CA VAL A 66 23.91 -8.90 -13.85
C VAL A 66 22.70 -8.85 -14.78
N VAL A 67 21.63 -8.16 -14.37
CA VAL A 67 20.39 -8.00 -15.16
C VAL A 67 20.66 -7.20 -16.43
N ASP A 68 21.38 -6.07 -16.34
CA ASP A 68 21.73 -5.21 -17.49
C ASP A 68 22.59 -5.92 -18.55
N ALA A 69 23.35 -6.94 -18.13
CA ALA A 69 24.21 -7.70 -19.03
C ALA A 69 23.44 -8.75 -19.87
N LYS A 70 22.14 -8.97 -19.62
CA LYS A 70 21.34 -9.96 -20.34
C LYS A 70 20.92 -9.46 -21.71
N ASP A 71 20.95 -10.37 -22.69
CA ASP A 71 20.59 -10.08 -24.07
C ASP A 71 19.07 -10.02 -24.31
N ALA A 72 18.26 -10.55 -23.39
CA ALA A 72 16.81 -10.58 -23.45
C ALA A 72 16.22 -9.97 -22.18
N PRO A 73 15.04 -9.31 -22.26
CA PRO A 73 14.31 -8.88 -21.08
C PRO A 73 14.07 -10.04 -20.12
N SER A 74 14.28 -9.81 -18.84
CA SER A 74 13.98 -10.79 -17.80
C SER A 74 12.47 -10.93 -17.62
N ILE A 75 12.01 -12.17 -17.47
CA ILE A 75 10.66 -12.47 -16.98
C ILE A 75 10.83 -12.75 -15.50
N ILE A 76 10.25 -11.89 -14.65
CA ILE A 76 10.49 -11.89 -13.21
C ILE A 76 10.30 -13.30 -12.62
N ASP A 77 9.16 -13.95 -12.86
CA ASP A 77 8.84 -15.26 -12.29
C ASP A 77 9.69 -16.43 -12.81
N GLU A 78 10.39 -16.27 -13.93
CA GLU A 78 11.20 -17.33 -14.55
C GLU A 78 12.71 -17.10 -14.40
N ASP A 79 13.12 -15.96 -13.82
CA ASP A 79 14.50 -15.52 -13.79
C ASP A 79 14.95 -15.17 -12.36
N ARG A 80 15.79 -16.05 -11.78
CA ARG A 80 16.36 -15.88 -10.44
C ARG A 80 16.98 -14.49 -10.23
N ASP A 81 17.68 -13.95 -11.23
CA ASP A 81 18.37 -12.67 -11.02
C ASP A 81 17.38 -11.50 -11.01
N ALA A 82 16.28 -11.62 -11.76
CA ALA A 82 15.21 -10.64 -11.77
C ALA A 82 14.43 -10.65 -10.46
N LEU A 83 14.13 -11.85 -9.93
CA LEU A 83 13.56 -12.00 -8.58
C LEU A 83 14.45 -11.34 -7.54
N VAL A 84 15.74 -11.68 -7.51
CA VAL A 84 16.71 -11.09 -6.58
C VAL A 84 16.80 -9.58 -6.75
N TYR A 85 16.73 -9.08 -7.99
CA TYR A 85 16.76 -7.65 -8.24
C TYR A 85 15.55 -6.92 -7.64
N CYS A 86 14.34 -7.43 -7.90
CA CYS A 86 13.10 -6.93 -7.31
C CYS A 86 13.13 -7.01 -5.78
N THR A 87 13.54 -8.14 -5.21
CA THR A 87 13.62 -8.33 -3.75
C THR A 87 14.61 -7.37 -3.10
N VAL A 88 15.78 -7.14 -3.70
CA VAL A 88 16.73 -6.14 -3.19
C VAL A 88 16.14 -4.73 -3.27
N MET A 89 15.51 -4.34 -4.37
CA MET A 89 14.88 -3.01 -4.50
C MET A 89 13.74 -2.82 -3.50
N MET A 90 12.91 -3.84 -3.30
CA MET A 90 11.83 -3.84 -2.33
C MET A 90 12.38 -3.63 -0.91
N ASN A 91 13.29 -4.51 -0.46
CA ASN A 91 13.85 -4.44 0.88
C ASN A 91 14.63 -3.15 1.13
N LEU A 92 15.42 -2.69 0.15
CA LEU A 92 16.18 -1.44 0.26
C LEU A 92 15.23 -0.25 0.31
N GLY A 93 14.25 -0.18 -0.60
CA GLY A 93 13.33 0.94 -0.71
C GLY A 93 12.47 1.15 0.54
N TYR A 94 11.84 0.08 1.05
CA TYR A 94 11.04 0.17 2.28
C TYR A 94 11.90 0.46 3.52
N SER A 95 13.11 -0.10 3.61
CA SER A 95 13.99 0.18 4.75
C SER A 95 14.55 1.61 4.71
N LEU A 96 14.89 2.13 3.53
CA LEU A 96 15.27 3.54 3.36
C LEU A 96 14.13 4.48 3.76
N LEU A 97 12.89 4.14 3.37
CA LEU A 97 11.71 4.90 3.75
C LEU A 97 11.52 4.91 5.27
N ALA A 98 11.63 3.74 5.92
CA ALA A 98 11.52 3.61 7.37
C ALA A 98 12.63 4.36 8.13
N ASP A 99 13.85 4.44 7.58
CA ASP A 99 14.97 5.21 8.13
C ASP A 99 14.88 6.72 7.80
N GLY A 100 13.85 7.15 7.05
CA GLY A 100 13.61 8.56 6.69
C GLY A 100 14.44 9.07 5.51
N ASN A 101 15.10 8.20 4.74
CA ASN A 101 15.87 8.54 3.54
C ASN A 101 14.96 8.59 2.29
N ALA A 102 13.90 9.39 2.34
CA ALA A 102 12.83 9.41 1.34
C ALA A 102 13.31 9.70 -0.11
N GLU A 103 14.32 10.56 -0.30
CA GLU A 103 14.84 10.87 -1.65
C GLU A 103 15.53 9.65 -2.30
N GLU A 104 16.30 8.89 -1.52
CA GLU A 104 16.96 7.69 -2.03
C GLU A 104 15.94 6.56 -2.24
N ALA A 105 15.01 6.40 -1.29
CA ALA A 105 13.90 5.46 -1.42
C ALA A 105 13.10 5.71 -2.71
N TYR A 106 12.85 6.99 -3.05
CA TYR A 106 12.13 7.36 -4.26
C TYR A 106 12.87 6.97 -5.55
N GLU A 107 14.19 7.15 -5.63
CA GLU A 107 14.94 6.74 -6.82
C GLU A 107 14.97 5.21 -6.98
N VAL A 108 15.09 4.46 -5.87
CA VAL A 108 14.95 3.00 -5.87
C VAL A 108 13.54 2.59 -6.29
N ALA A 109 12.51 3.25 -5.77
CA ALA A 109 11.11 2.94 -6.07
C ALA A 109 10.75 3.18 -7.54
N LYS A 110 11.28 4.25 -8.15
CA LYS A 110 11.13 4.50 -9.59
C LYS A 110 11.75 3.42 -10.44
N GLU A 111 12.98 3.02 -10.10
CA GLU A 111 13.64 1.93 -10.80
C GLU A 111 12.85 0.64 -10.67
N PHE A 112 12.36 0.35 -9.46
CA PHE A 112 11.57 -0.83 -9.15
C PHE A 112 10.26 -0.88 -9.93
N ALA A 113 9.45 0.18 -9.90
CA ALA A 113 8.17 0.23 -10.61
C ALA A 113 8.33 0.15 -12.14
N ASN A 114 9.43 0.68 -12.68
CA ASN A 114 9.74 0.56 -14.11
C ASN A 114 10.16 -0.85 -14.51
N PHE A 115 10.79 -1.60 -13.61
CA PHE A 115 11.23 -2.98 -13.87
C PHE A 115 10.11 -3.99 -13.64
N ASP A 116 9.26 -3.75 -12.64
CA ASP A 116 8.07 -4.55 -12.32
C ASP A 116 6.87 -4.14 -13.20
N ASP A 117 6.98 -4.32 -14.51
CA ASP A 117 5.99 -3.83 -15.48
C ASP A 117 4.65 -4.59 -15.47
N GLU A 118 4.63 -5.82 -14.92
CA GLU A 118 3.43 -6.64 -14.74
C GLU A 118 2.81 -6.54 -13.34
N GLY A 119 3.46 -5.85 -12.39
CA GLY A 119 2.95 -5.66 -11.03
C GLY A 119 3.00 -6.93 -10.17
N ALA A 120 4.03 -7.74 -10.33
CA ALA A 120 4.26 -8.92 -9.51
C ALA A 120 4.70 -8.58 -8.08
N PHE A 121 5.18 -7.35 -7.86
CA PHE A 121 5.62 -6.83 -6.57
C PHE A 121 4.82 -5.58 -6.17
N PRO A 122 4.83 -5.18 -4.88
CA PRO A 122 4.20 -3.94 -4.41
C PRO A 122 5.05 -2.69 -4.75
N SER A 123 5.58 -2.62 -5.97
CA SER A 123 6.48 -1.56 -6.42
C SER A 123 5.79 -0.19 -6.52
N ARG A 124 4.53 -0.16 -6.96
CA ARG A 124 3.70 1.06 -6.99
C ARG A 124 3.39 1.58 -5.60
N THR A 125 3.15 0.69 -4.63
CA THR A 125 2.91 1.09 -3.24
C THR A 125 4.09 1.87 -2.69
N LEU A 126 5.31 1.35 -2.85
CA LEU A 126 6.53 2.05 -2.47
C LEU A 126 6.69 3.38 -3.23
N LEU A 127 6.50 3.38 -4.56
CA LEU A 127 6.65 4.57 -5.39
C LEU A 127 5.74 5.72 -4.93
N TYR A 128 4.44 5.47 -4.86
CA TYR A 128 3.47 6.51 -4.51
C TYR A 128 3.60 6.94 -3.04
N ARG A 129 3.98 6.03 -2.14
CA ARG A 129 4.30 6.39 -0.76
C ARG A 129 5.49 7.36 -0.69
N CYS A 130 6.59 7.07 -1.38
CA CYS A 130 7.74 7.98 -1.44
C CYS A 130 7.36 9.34 -2.03
N MET A 131 6.56 9.36 -3.09
CA MET A 131 6.11 10.61 -3.71
C MET A 131 5.23 11.46 -2.79
N LEU A 132 4.40 10.82 -1.95
CA LEU A 132 3.58 11.51 -0.94
C LEU A 132 4.45 12.14 0.16
N ASP A 133 5.47 11.44 0.63
CA ASP A 133 6.40 11.94 1.64
C ASP A 133 7.24 13.12 1.12
N LEU A 134 7.61 13.08 -0.17
CA LEU A 134 8.30 14.15 -0.88
C LEU A 134 7.38 15.26 -1.43
N GLU A 135 6.06 15.14 -1.23
CA GLU A 135 5.05 16.11 -1.66
C GLU A 135 5.04 16.39 -3.18
N LEU A 136 5.36 15.37 -3.98
CA LEU A 136 5.45 15.43 -5.45
C LEU A 136 4.07 15.35 -6.13
N TYR A 137 3.10 16.15 -5.69
CA TYR A 137 1.69 15.99 -6.09
C TYR A 137 1.44 16.09 -7.60
N GLY A 138 2.14 17.00 -8.30
CA GLY A 138 2.03 17.08 -9.76
C GLY A 138 2.54 15.81 -10.44
N ASP A 139 3.70 15.32 -10.01
CA ASP A 139 4.32 14.12 -10.59
C ASP A 139 3.50 12.86 -10.28
N ILE A 140 2.77 12.80 -9.14
CA ILE A 140 1.85 11.70 -8.82
C ILE A 140 0.76 11.60 -9.90
N LEU A 141 0.14 12.72 -10.25
CA LEU A 141 -0.93 12.75 -11.26
C LEU A 141 -0.40 12.36 -12.64
N ASP A 142 0.76 12.88 -13.03
CA ASP A 142 1.41 12.54 -14.30
C ASP A 142 1.80 11.05 -14.36
N SER A 143 2.29 10.49 -13.26
CA SER A 143 2.70 9.08 -13.18
C SER A 143 1.50 8.13 -13.28
N LEU A 144 0.41 8.44 -12.58
CA LEU A 144 -0.82 7.66 -12.62
C LEU A 144 -1.55 7.72 -13.97
N GLU A 145 -1.38 8.80 -14.75
CA GLU A 145 -1.93 8.86 -16.12
C GLU A 145 -1.11 7.98 -17.09
N ALA A 146 0.18 7.79 -16.80
CA ALA A 146 1.10 7.03 -17.65
C ALA A 146 1.18 5.54 -17.28
N ASP A 147 0.91 5.17 -16.03
CA ASP A 147 0.98 3.79 -15.54
C ASP A 147 -0.29 3.02 -15.92
N PRO A 148 -0.19 1.90 -16.66
CA PRO A 148 -1.34 1.06 -16.98
C PRO A 148 -1.83 0.22 -15.79
N LEU A 149 -1.05 0.12 -14.71
CA LEU A 149 -1.38 -0.67 -13.54
C LEU A 149 -1.99 0.20 -12.43
N GLU A 150 -3.14 -0.25 -11.93
CA GLU A 150 -3.81 0.38 -10.80
C GLU A 150 -3.30 -0.19 -9.48
N SER A 151 -3.16 0.67 -8.47
CA SER A 151 -2.90 0.26 -7.09
C SER A 151 -3.70 1.10 -6.10
N VAL A 152 -4.07 0.50 -4.97
CA VAL A 152 -4.81 1.16 -3.88
C VAL A 152 -4.07 2.40 -3.40
N VAL A 153 -2.78 2.26 -3.06
CA VAL A 153 -1.96 3.39 -2.61
C VAL A 153 -1.81 4.47 -3.69
N GLY A 154 -1.76 4.10 -4.96
CA GLY A 154 -1.72 5.03 -6.08
C GLY A 154 -2.99 5.89 -6.17
N GLU A 155 -4.17 5.29 -6.08
CA GLU A 155 -5.43 6.04 -6.15
C GLU A 155 -5.70 6.87 -4.88
N HIS A 156 -5.29 6.40 -3.71
CA HIS A 156 -5.25 7.26 -2.52
C HIS A 156 -4.26 8.44 -2.69
N ALA A 157 -3.10 8.21 -3.32
CA ALA A 157 -2.16 9.28 -3.63
C ALA A 157 -2.74 10.28 -4.63
N ARG A 158 -3.52 9.83 -5.62
CA ARG A 158 -4.30 10.69 -6.54
C ARG A 158 -5.21 11.63 -5.76
N ALA A 159 -6.02 11.06 -4.86
CA ALA A 159 -6.98 11.81 -4.06
C ALA A 159 -6.29 12.88 -3.21
N ILE A 160 -5.18 12.53 -2.55
CA ILE A 160 -4.36 13.48 -1.80
C ILE A 160 -3.78 14.56 -2.73
N ALA A 161 -3.22 14.18 -3.87
CA ALA A 161 -2.60 15.11 -4.82
C ALA A 161 -3.62 16.12 -5.37
N LEU A 162 -4.81 15.69 -5.77
CA LEU A 162 -5.91 16.56 -6.20
C LEU A 162 -6.32 17.53 -5.09
N LEU A 163 -6.46 17.02 -3.87
CA LEU A 163 -6.78 17.84 -2.70
C LEU A 163 -5.71 18.92 -2.45
N GLU A 164 -4.42 18.58 -2.55
CA GLU A 164 -3.31 19.49 -2.26
C GLU A 164 -3.04 20.51 -3.37
N THR A 165 -3.26 20.11 -4.62
CA THR A 165 -3.16 21.00 -5.78
C THR A 165 -4.35 21.95 -5.92
N GLY A 166 -5.42 21.73 -5.14
CA GLY A 166 -6.61 22.57 -5.13
C GLY A 166 -7.55 22.32 -6.30
N ALA A 167 -7.68 21.06 -6.72
CA ALA A 167 -8.68 20.60 -7.67
C ALA A 167 -10.11 20.92 -7.22
N GLU A 168 -11.07 20.82 -8.14
CA GLU A 168 -12.48 21.08 -7.81
C GLU A 168 -12.98 20.12 -6.72
N ALA A 169 -13.82 20.60 -5.80
CA ALA A 169 -14.26 19.78 -4.67
C ALA A 169 -14.97 18.49 -5.09
N GLY A 170 -15.70 18.52 -6.21
CA GLY A 170 -16.31 17.33 -6.81
C GLY A 170 -15.26 16.31 -7.28
N GLU A 171 -14.24 16.76 -8.01
CA GLU A 171 -13.15 15.92 -8.51
C GLU A 171 -12.37 15.25 -7.36
N VAL A 172 -12.11 15.99 -6.28
CA VAL A 172 -11.47 15.43 -5.08
C VAL A 172 -12.36 14.37 -4.42
N ARG A 173 -13.67 14.62 -4.28
CA ARG A 173 -14.60 13.65 -3.71
C ARG A 173 -14.69 12.39 -4.55
N ASP A 174 -14.77 12.53 -5.87
CA ASP A 174 -14.82 11.38 -6.79
C ASP A 174 -13.56 10.53 -6.67
N ALA A 175 -12.38 11.16 -6.63
CA ALA A 175 -11.11 10.46 -6.45
C ALA A 175 -11.02 9.76 -5.08
N ILE A 176 -11.49 10.40 -4.00
CA ILE A 176 -11.56 9.76 -2.68
C ILE A 176 -12.50 8.55 -2.73
N ASN A 177 -13.70 8.71 -3.27
CA ASN A 177 -14.69 7.64 -3.35
C ASN A 177 -14.18 6.46 -4.20
N TYR A 178 -13.48 6.75 -5.29
CA TYR A 178 -12.83 5.75 -6.11
C TYR A 178 -11.73 5.00 -5.36
N ALA A 179 -10.84 5.70 -4.67
CA ALA A 179 -9.80 5.07 -3.86
C ALA A 179 -10.37 4.14 -2.79
N ILE A 180 -11.44 4.57 -2.10
CA ILE A 180 -12.16 3.73 -1.13
C ILE A 180 -12.77 2.50 -1.83
N SER A 181 -13.30 2.63 -3.05
CA SER A 181 -13.91 1.50 -3.75
C SER A 181 -12.93 0.38 -4.12
N LEU A 182 -11.62 0.67 -4.21
CA LEU A 182 -10.60 -0.34 -4.47
C LEU A 182 -10.28 -1.20 -3.24
N SER A 183 -10.35 -0.61 -2.05
CA SER A 183 -10.15 -1.31 -0.78
C SER A 183 -11.02 -0.65 0.31
N PRO A 184 -12.30 -1.04 0.42
CA PRO A 184 -13.28 -0.36 1.27
C PRO A 184 -12.93 -0.31 2.75
N ASP A 185 -12.08 -1.25 3.19
CA ASP A 185 -11.73 -1.42 4.59
C ASP A 185 -10.50 -0.58 5.02
N VAL A 186 -9.62 -0.21 4.09
CA VAL A 186 -8.40 0.59 4.35
C VAL A 186 -8.69 1.90 5.13
N PRO A 187 -9.71 2.70 4.77
CA PRO A 187 -9.98 3.96 5.46
C PRO A 187 -10.32 3.81 6.94
N PHE A 188 -10.90 2.68 7.37
CA PHE A 188 -11.26 2.48 8.78
C PHE A 188 -10.04 2.35 9.69
N PHE A 189 -8.97 1.73 9.20
CA PHE A 189 -7.67 1.72 9.89
C PHE A 189 -7.03 3.10 9.88
N ILE A 190 -7.02 3.78 8.72
CA ILE A 190 -6.40 5.13 8.58
C ILE A 190 -6.97 6.12 9.58
N ILE A 191 -8.29 6.13 9.79
CA ILE A 191 -8.95 7.09 10.69
C ILE A 191 -9.15 6.56 12.12
N ASN A 192 -8.54 5.42 12.47
CA ASN A 192 -8.59 4.77 13.78
C ASN A 192 -10.00 4.39 14.25
N ILE A 193 -10.87 3.96 13.33
CA ILE A 193 -12.12 3.26 13.70
C ILE A 193 -11.81 1.80 14.01
N TRP A 194 -10.93 1.18 13.23
CA TRP A 194 -10.37 -0.14 13.50
C TRP A 194 -8.93 0.02 13.99
N ASP A 195 -8.56 -0.79 14.97
CA ASP A 195 -7.20 -0.83 15.51
C ASP A 195 -6.30 -1.64 14.57
N PHE A 196 -5.08 -1.17 14.33
CA PHE A 196 -4.07 -1.99 13.69
C PHE A 196 -3.76 -3.21 14.58
N PRO A 197 -3.53 -4.39 13.98
CA PRO A 197 -3.10 -5.58 14.75
C PRO A 197 -1.78 -5.30 15.48
N GLU A 198 -1.61 -5.87 16.65
CA GLU A 198 -0.34 -5.78 17.37
C GLU A 198 0.75 -6.58 16.63
N PRO A 199 2.06 -6.23 16.77
CA PRO A 199 3.13 -6.85 15.99
C PRO A 199 3.29 -8.37 16.15
N ASP A 200 2.76 -8.96 17.22
CA ASP A 200 2.79 -10.40 17.50
C ASP A 200 1.47 -11.11 17.20
N GLU A 201 0.47 -10.39 16.69
CA GLU A 201 -0.81 -10.96 16.26
C GLU A 201 -0.72 -11.45 14.81
N GLU A 202 -1.25 -12.65 14.58
CA GLU A 202 -1.40 -13.20 13.23
C GLU A 202 -2.54 -12.45 12.54
N ILE A 203 -2.23 -11.76 11.44
CA ILE A 203 -3.22 -11.07 10.61
C ILE A 203 -3.97 -12.14 9.80
N GLU A 204 -5.29 -12.05 9.76
CA GLU A 204 -6.09 -12.92 8.90
C GLU A 204 -5.69 -12.70 7.43
N ASP A 205 -5.46 -13.77 6.67
CA ASP A 205 -5.03 -13.70 5.25
C ASP A 205 -5.88 -12.72 4.40
N GLU A 206 -7.19 -12.60 4.71
CA GLU A 206 -8.13 -11.71 4.01
C GLU A 206 -7.91 -10.22 4.32
N LEU A 207 -7.22 -9.89 5.42
CA LEU A 207 -6.94 -8.53 5.88
C LEU A 207 -5.48 -8.11 5.69
N GLU A 208 -4.58 -9.03 5.30
CA GLU A 208 -3.15 -8.75 5.18
C GLU A 208 -2.88 -7.57 4.24
N ASP A 209 -3.44 -7.60 3.03
CA ASP A 209 -3.29 -6.52 2.04
C ASP A 209 -3.90 -5.20 2.54
N VAL A 210 -5.07 -5.26 3.18
CA VAL A 210 -5.78 -4.09 3.73
C VAL A 210 -4.94 -3.41 4.81
N VAL A 211 -4.38 -4.18 5.74
CA VAL A 211 -3.53 -3.68 6.83
C VAL A 211 -2.22 -3.11 6.26
N ASN A 212 -1.63 -3.78 5.27
CA ASN A 212 -0.42 -3.31 4.60
C ASN A 212 -0.65 -1.96 3.92
N ASP A 213 -1.69 -1.83 3.09
CA ASP A 213 -2.03 -0.57 2.42
C ASP A 213 -2.35 0.54 3.43
N ALA A 214 -3.14 0.23 4.47
CA ALA A 214 -3.46 1.19 5.51
C ALA A 214 -2.21 1.68 6.27
N THR A 215 -1.23 0.79 6.52
CA THR A 215 0.04 1.15 7.18
C THR A 215 0.79 2.21 6.37
N TYR A 216 0.84 2.07 5.05
CA TYR A 216 1.49 3.05 4.18
C TYR A 216 0.66 4.31 3.94
N LEU A 217 -0.66 4.27 4.15
CA LEU A 217 -1.54 5.41 3.90
C LEU A 217 -1.91 6.24 5.14
N ALA A 218 -1.79 5.67 6.34
CA ALA A 218 -2.20 6.30 7.59
C ALA A 218 -1.52 7.66 7.82
N GLU A 219 -0.19 7.71 7.76
CA GLU A 219 0.55 8.95 7.94
C GLU A 219 0.25 9.98 6.83
N PRO A 220 0.29 9.64 5.52
CA PRO A 220 -0.07 10.58 4.45
C PRO A 220 -1.44 11.23 4.62
N TRP A 221 -2.47 10.47 4.99
CA TRP A 221 -3.82 10.99 5.23
C TRP A 221 -3.93 11.79 6.54
N CYS A 222 -3.20 11.39 7.58
CA CYS A 222 -3.21 12.10 8.86
C CYS A 222 -2.27 13.32 8.92
N LYS A 223 -1.49 13.58 7.86
CA LYS A 223 -0.52 14.69 7.80
C LYS A 223 -1.15 16.08 7.98
N SER A 224 -2.45 16.25 7.74
CA SER A 224 -3.16 17.50 8.02
C SER A 224 -4.64 17.29 8.33
N ASP A 225 -5.22 18.22 9.10
CA ASP A 225 -6.67 18.24 9.39
C ASP A 225 -7.52 18.25 8.11
N LYS A 226 -7.03 18.90 7.05
CA LYS A 226 -7.72 18.97 5.75
C LYS A 226 -7.82 17.58 5.11
N ARG A 227 -6.73 16.82 5.10
CA ARG A 227 -6.70 15.45 4.54
C ARG A 227 -7.55 14.51 5.38
N LEU A 228 -7.36 14.55 6.70
CA LEU A 228 -8.12 13.72 7.62
C LEU A 228 -9.63 13.99 7.46
N ALA A 229 -10.05 15.25 7.47
CA ALA A 229 -11.45 15.61 7.27
C ALA A 229 -12.01 15.14 5.91
N ALA A 230 -11.20 15.20 4.85
CA ALA A 230 -11.62 14.80 3.51
C ALA A 230 -11.90 13.29 3.42
N ILE A 231 -11.06 12.45 4.03
CA ILE A 231 -11.27 10.99 4.03
C ILE A 231 -12.27 10.52 5.10
N SER A 232 -12.37 11.23 6.24
CA SER A 232 -13.26 10.84 7.33
C SER A 232 -14.75 10.91 6.95
N ALA A 233 -15.18 11.96 6.25
CA ALA A 233 -16.60 12.13 5.90
C ALA A 233 -17.19 10.96 5.10
N PRO A 234 -16.59 10.53 3.97
CA PRO A 234 -17.05 9.34 3.24
C PRO A 234 -16.89 8.06 4.06
N THR A 235 -15.79 7.90 4.80
CA THR A 235 -15.56 6.68 5.61
C THR A 235 -16.64 6.49 6.69
N PHE A 236 -17.01 7.54 7.42
CA PHE A 236 -18.05 7.44 8.44
C PHE A 236 -19.44 7.18 7.86
N LEU A 237 -19.80 7.83 6.75
CA LEU A 237 -21.09 7.60 6.12
C LEU A 237 -21.16 6.19 5.53
N PHE A 238 -20.14 5.79 4.78
CA PHE A 238 -20.02 4.45 4.22
C PHE A 238 -20.11 3.39 5.32
N GLY A 239 -19.27 3.49 6.36
CA GLY A 239 -19.29 2.54 7.47
C GLY A 239 -20.60 2.51 8.24
N TYR A 240 -21.29 3.65 8.35
CA TYR A 240 -22.62 3.69 8.95
C TYR A 240 -23.64 2.92 8.10
N LEU A 241 -23.62 3.09 6.78
CA LEU A 241 -24.52 2.39 5.86
C LEU A 241 -24.26 0.88 5.88
N THR A 242 -23.00 0.45 5.90
CA THR A 242 -22.58 -0.95 5.78
C THR A 242 -22.30 -1.68 7.11
N ASN A 243 -22.73 -1.13 8.24
CA ASN A 243 -22.53 -1.74 9.57
C ASN A 243 -21.07 -1.97 10.00
N ARG A 244 -20.10 -1.26 9.40
CA ARG A 244 -18.66 -1.38 9.75
C ARG A 244 -18.26 -0.55 10.98
N LEU A 245 -19.16 0.28 11.51
CA LEU A 245 -18.97 1.02 12.76
C LEU A 245 -19.46 0.22 13.96
N SER A 246 -18.65 0.17 15.03
CA SER A 246 -18.97 -0.60 16.25
C SER A 246 -19.26 0.27 17.48
N ASP A 247 -18.78 1.52 17.54
CA ASP A 247 -19.01 2.41 18.69
C ASP A 247 -20.41 3.05 18.66
N GLU A 248 -21.26 2.67 19.61
CA GLU A 248 -22.62 3.22 19.76
C GLU A 248 -22.67 4.74 19.96
N LYS A 249 -21.65 5.33 20.59
CA LYS A 249 -21.56 6.78 20.79
C LYS A 249 -21.26 7.50 19.49
N GLU A 250 -20.32 6.98 18.70
CA GLU A 250 -19.99 7.55 17.39
C GLU A 250 -21.19 7.46 16.46
N MET A 251 -21.85 6.30 16.41
CA MET A 251 -23.11 6.13 15.65
C MET A 251 -24.21 7.07 16.12
N LYS A 252 -24.30 7.37 17.42
CA LYS A 252 -25.25 8.35 17.94
C LYS A 252 -24.93 9.77 17.46
N VAL A 253 -23.66 10.16 17.46
CA VAL A 253 -23.21 11.47 16.97
C VAL A 253 -23.47 11.61 15.47
N LEU A 254 -23.19 10.57 14.68
CA LEU A 254 -23.47 10.56 13.24
C LEU A 254 -24.96 10.73 12.95
N ARG A 255 -25.82 9.98 13.64
CA ARG A 255 -27.29 10.15 13.51
C ARG A 255 -27.76 11.56 13.83
N GLU A 256 -27.28 12.14 14.93
CA GLU A 256 -27.58 13.54 15.29
C GLU A 256 -27.11 14.51 14.19
N GLY A 257 -25.92 14.27 13.61
CA GLY A 257 -25.40 15.04 12.48
C GLY A 257 -26.27 14.93 11.23
N TYR A 258 -26.73 13.73 10.87
CA TYR A 258 -27.63 13.52 9.72
C TYR A 258 -29.03 14.10 9.94
N GLU A 259 -29.53 14.10 11.17
CA GLU A 259 -30.78 14.78 11.55
C GLU A 259 -30.65 16.30 11.38
N ASP A 260 -29.58 16.90 11.93
CA ASP A 260 -29.31 18.34 11.83
C ASP A 260 -29.10 18.79 10.38
N ALA A 261 -28.50 17.93 9.56
CA ALA A 261 -28.30 18.18 8.14
C ALA A 261 -29.53 17.90 7.26
N GLY A 262 -30.59 17.30 7.83
CA GLY A 262 -31.85 17.05 7.12
C GLY A 262 -31.83 15.83 6.18
N VAL A 263 -30.82 14.97 6.27
CA VAL A 263 -30.65 13.78 5.40
C VAL A 263 -30.95 12.46 6.13
N SER A 264 -31.27 12.49 7.43
CA SER A 264 -31.51 11.29 8.25
C SER A 264 -32.52 10.31 7.64
N GLU A 265 -33.64 10.77 7.09
CA GLU A 265 -34.65 9.87 6.49
C GLU A 265 -34.08 9.09 5.30
N ARG A 266 -33.26 9.74 4.46
CA ARG A 266 -32.59 9.12 3.31
C ARG A 266 -31.54 8.11 3.78
N VAL A 267 -30.67 8.51 4.70
CA VAL A 267 -29.61 7.66 5.26
C VAL A 267 -30.20 6.40 5.90
N GLU A 268 -31.22 6.52 6.75
CA GLU A 268 -31.85 5.36 7.42
C GLU A 268 -32.61 4.46 6.45
N ALA A 269 -33.28 5.04 5.44
CA ALA A 269 -33.95 4.25 4.41
C ALA A 269 -32.94 3.44 3.58
N PHE A 270 -31.81 4.05 3.22
CA PHE A 270 -30.78 3.40 2.44
C PHE A 270 -29.99 2.36 3.25
N LYS A 271 -29.66 2.67 4.51
CA LYS A 271 -29.06 1.70 5.43
C LYS A 271 -29.91 0.42 5.52
N LYS A 272 -31.23 0.57 5.66
CA LYS A 272 -32.14 -0.58 5.68
C LYS A 272 -32.12 -1.38 4.36
N HIS A 273 -32.00 -0.69 3.24
CA HIS A 273 -31.86 -1.34 1.93
C HIS A 273 -30.56 -2.16 1.87
N ILE A 274 -29.43 -1.60 2.29
CA ILE A 274 -28.15 -2.34 2.42
C ILE A 274 -28.31 -3.58 3.31
N GLU A 275 -28.92 -3.44 4.49
CA GLU A 275 -29.19 -4.58 5.39
C GLU A 275 -30.13 -5.64 4.75
N ASP A 276 -31.01 -5.25 3.84
CA ASP A 276 -31.88 -6.18 3.13
C ASP A 276 -31.09 -6.92 2.02
N LEU A 277 -30.15 -6.26 1.33
CA LEU A 277 -29.22 -6.92 0.39
C LEU A 277 -28.29 -7.93 1.08
N GLU A 278 -27.76 -7.59 2.25
CA GLU A 278 -26.97 -8.50 3.09
C GLU A 278 -27.78 -9.76 3.45
N LYS A 279 -29.04 -9.60 3.85
CA LYS A 279 -29.96 -10.73 4.15
C LYS A 279 -30.29 -11.57 2.93
N GLU A 280 -30.27 -10.96 1.74
CA GLU A 280 -30.43 -11.65 0.46
C GLU A 280 -29.14 -12.36 0.01
N ASN A 281 -28.05 -12.25 0.78
CA ASN A 281 -26.74 -12.81 0.49
C ASN A 281 -26.21 -12.35 -0.87
N LYS A 282 -26.40 -11.05 -1.15
CA LYS A 282 -25.76 -10.36 -2.26
C LYS A 282 -24.26 -10.33 -2.09
N ASP A 283 -23.57 -10.16 -3.22
CA ASP A 283 -22.12 -10.07 -3.27
C ASP A 283 -21.65 -8.86 -2.46
N PRO A 284 -20.71 -8.99 -1.50
CA PRO A 284 -20.21 -7.87 -0.71
C PRO A 284 -19.70 -6.70 -1.58
N ASP A 285 -19.04 -7.00 -2.69
CA ASP A 285 -18.53 -5.97 -3.62
C ASP A 285 -19.68 -5.17 -4.27
N GLU A 286 -20.80 -5.84 -4.60
CA GLU A 286 -22.00 -5.16 -5.11
C GLU A 286 -22.62 -4.24 -4.04
N ILE A 287 -22.65 -4.71 -2.79
CA ILE A 287 -23.18 -3.95 -1.64
C ILE A 287 -22.32 -2.71 -1.39
N ASP A 288 -21.00 -2.87 -1.39
CA ASP A 288 -20.05 -1.79 -1.14
C ASP A 288 -20.09 -0.74 -2.26
N ALA A 289 -20.17 -1.17 -3.52
CA ALA A 289 -20.33 -0.26 -4.65
C ALA A 289 -21.63 0.56 -4.55
N GLU A 290 -22.74 -0.07 -4.16
CA GLU A 290 -24.02 0.63 -3.97
C GLU A 290 -23.98 1.60 -2.78
N ALA A 291 -23.37 1.20 -1.66
CA ALA A 291 -23.18 2.06 -0.49
C ALA A 291 -22.24 3.24 -0.76
N LEU A 292 -21.17 3.05 -1.52
CA LEU A 292 -20.26 4.13 -1.93
C LEU A 292 -20.92 5.09 -2.92
N GLY A 293 -21.73 4.58 -3.85
CA GLY A 293 -22.51 5.41 -4.76
C GLY A 293 -23.45 6.36 -4.00
N GLU A 294 -24.21 5.83 -3.03
CA GLU A 294 -25.10 6.67 -2.21
C GLU A 294 -24.31 7.60 -1.26
N THR A 295 -23.16 7.14 -0.75
CA THR A 295 -22.26 7.97 0.06
C THR A 295 -21.82 9.22 -0.72
N ALA A 296 -21.41 9.05 -1.98
CA ALA A 296 -21.03 10.15 -2.86
C ALA A 296 -22.19 11.12 -3.08
N ASP A 297 -23.38 10.61 -3.43
CA ASP A 297 -24.57 11.44 -3.68
C ASP A 297 -25.00 12.26 -2.45
N ILE A 298 -24.99 11.64 -1.26
CA ILE A 298 -25.36 12.32 -0.02
C ILE A 298 -24.30 13.38 0.33
N LEU A 299 -23.02 13.07 0.20
CA LEU A 299 -21.97 14.04 0.49
C LEU A 299 -21.95 15.20 -0.49
N GLU A 300 -22.28 14.97 -1.76
CA GLU A 300 -22.47 16.05 -2.74
C GLU A 300 -23.61 16.99 -2.32
N GLU A 301 -24.74 16.45 -1.84
CA GLU A 301 -25.86 17.23 -1.32
C GLU A 301 -25.49 18.04 -0.06
N LEU A 302 -24.74 17.41 0.85
CA LEU A 302 -24.37 18.00 2.15
C LEU A 302 -23.28 19.07 2.05
N LEU A 303 -22.29 18.83 1.17
CA LEU A 303 -21.10 19.67 1.02
C LEU A 303 -21.17 20.57 -0.21
N GLY A 304 -22.29 20.54 -0.92
CA GLY A 304 -22.51 21.26 -2.17
C GLY A 304 -22.23 22.76 -2.07
N GLU A 305 -21.23 23.19 -2.84
CA GLU A 305 -21.23 24.47 -3.58
C GLU A 305 -22.05 24.33 -4.87
#